data_AF-A0A3D5G7A5-F1
#
_entry.id   AF-A0A3D5G7A5-F1
#
_cell.length_a   1.000
_cell.length_b   1.000
_cell.length_c   1.000
_cell.angle_alpha   90.00
_cell.angle_beta   90.00
_cell.angle_gamma   90.00
#
_symmetry.space_group_name_H-M   'P 1'
#
loop_
_entity.id
_entity.type
_entity.pdbx_description
1 polymer ?
#
loop_
_entity_poly.entity_id
_entity_poly.type
_entity_poly.pdbx_seq_one_letter_code
_entity_poly.pdbx_strand_id
1 'polypeptide(L)'
;MNASFFLTLVCIVCYWFCLPVYAVGEPLFADSQKSIIEGAIDFHIHSSPDVIPRRLDDFEVAKLAASAHMKAVVLKNHFGSTAARAVLVNKIVPEIEVFGGIVLNNSVGGINPQAVEAMHRIGG
;
A
#
# COMPACT_ATOMS: atom_id res chain seq x y z
N MET A 1 18.43 -69.07 -2.98
CA MET A 1 17.46 -67.95 -2.94
C MET A 1 18.27 -66.68 -2.89
N ASN A 2 18.43 -66.01 -4.04
CA ASN A 2 19.44 -64.97 -4.22
C ASN A 2 18.82 -63.60 -3.97
N ALA A 3 19.56 -62.74 -3.26
CA ALA A 3 19.17 -61.40 -2.79
C ALA A 3 18.59 -60.44 -3.87
N SER A 4 18.73 -60.78 -5.15
CA SER A 4 18.19 -60.03 -6.28
C SER A 4 16.65 -60.11 -6.40
N PHE A 5 16.01 -61.19 -5.93
CA PHE A 5 14.55 -61.31 -5.98
C PHE A 5 13.83 -60.47 -4.90
N PHE A 6 14.51 -60.24 -3.76
CA PHE A 6 13.96 -59.44 -2.66
C PHE A 6 14.05 -57.93 -2.94
N LEU A 7 15.12 -57.48 -3.61
CA LEU A 7 15.30 -56.08 -3.99
C LEU A 7 14.29 -55.61 -5.03
N THR A 8 13.88 -56.50 -5.95
CA THR A 8 12.95 -56.15 -7.04
C THR A 8 11.53 -55.95 -6.54
N LEU A 9 11.10 -56.68 -5.50
CA LEU A 9 9.76 -56.54 -4.93
C LEU A 9 9.62 -55.28 -4.04
N VAL A 10 10.70 -54.85 -3.37
CA VAL A 10 10.71 -53.64 -2.53
C VAL A 10 10.61 -52.36 -3.38
N CYS A 11 11.21 -52.35 -4.58
CA CYS A 11 11.14 -51.19 -5.47
C CYS A 11 9.73 -50.97 -6.09
N ILE A 12 8.94 -52.02 -6.30
CA ILE A 12 7.60 -51.91 -6.90
C ILE A 12 6.58 -51.35 -5.91
N VAL A 13 6.75 -51.58 -4.60
CA VAL A 13 5.84 -51.05 -3.56
C VAL A 13 6.12 -49.58 -3.25
N CYS A 14 7.38 -49.12 -3.36
CA CYS A 14 7.73 -47.71 -3.11
C CYS A 14 7.34 -46.75 -4.23
N TYR A 15 7.19 -47.23 -5.47
CA TYR A 15 6.84 -46.37 -6.62
C TYR A 15 5.34 -46.11 -6.80
N TRP A 16 4.47 -46.81 -6.07
CA TRP A 16 3.02 -46.67 -6.25
C TRP A 16 2.31 -45.81 -5.20
N PHE A 17 3.00 -45.42 -4.12
CA PHE A 17 2.45 -44.60 -3.03
C PHE A 17 3.05 -43.20 -2.93
N CYS A 18 3.76 -42.72 -3.95
CA CYS A 18 4.00 -41.29 -4.10
C CYS A 18 2.90 -40.73 -5.01
N LEU A 19 1.72 -40.55 -4.41
CA LEU A 19 0.69 -39.69 -5.00
C LEU A 19 1.38 -38.38 -5.42
N PRO A 20 1.05 -37.84 -6.60
CA PRO A 20 1.62 -36.60 -7.09
C PRO A 20 1.36 -35.51 -6.03
N VAL A 21 2.39 -35.14 -5.27
CA VAL A 21 2.44 -33.89 -4.50
C VAL A 21 2.60 -32.74 -5.50
N TYR A 22 1.66 -32.64 -6.45
CA TYR A 22 1.47 -31.54 -7.38
C TYR A 22 0.28 -30.66 -6.95
N ALA A 23 -0.28 -30.91 -5.76
CA ALA A 23 -1.41 -30.16 -5.21
C ALA A 23 -1.02 -29.21 -4.06
N VAL A 24 0.27 -28.95 -3.84
CA VAL A 24 0.68 -27.73 -3.14
C VAL A 24 0.87 -26.71 -4.26
N GLY A 25 -0.18 -25.93 -4.51
CA GLY A 25 -0.14 -24.87 -5.52
C GLY A 25 1.15 -24.07 -5.39
N GLU A 26 1.81 -23.85 -6.52
CA GLU A 26 2.94 -22.93 -6.63
C GLU A 26 2.65 -21.67 -5.78
N PRO A 27 3.59 -21.21 -4.94
CA PRO A 27 3.37 -19.99 -4.20
C PRO A 27 2.98 -18.90 -5.19
N LEU A 28 1.84 -18.24 -4.95
CA LEU A 28 1.29 -17.13 -5.74
C LEU A 28 2.21 -15.89 -5.80
N PHE A 29 3.46 -16.01 -5.36
CA PHE A 29 4.50 -15.02 -5.53
C PHE A 29 5.38 -15.47 -6.68
N ALA A 30 4.83 -15.39 -7.88
CA ALA A 30 5.64 -15.35 -9.09
C ALA A 30 6.71 -14.26 -8.92
N ASP A 31 7.93 -14.57 -9.38
CA ASP A 31 9.12 -13.73 -9.45
C ASP A 31 8.82 -12.42 -10.20
N SER A 32 8.15 -11.51 -9.51
CA SER A 32 7.72 -10.22 -10.02
C SER A 32 8.80 -9.23 -9.65
N GLN A 33 9.59 -8.82 -10.65
CA GLN A 33 10.55 -7.71 -10.59
C GLN A 33 9.89 -6.34 -10.28
N LYS A 34 8.59 -6.34 -9.94
CA LYS A 34 7.72 -5.19 -9.72
C LYS A 34 7.64 -4.86 -8.24
N SER A 35 7.80 -3.59 -7.90
CA SER A 35 7.67 -3.12 -6.52
C SER A 35 6.26 -3.41 -5.99
N ILE A 36 6.16 -3.95 -4.77
CA ILE A 36 4.87 -4.28 -4.15
C ILE A 36 3.97 -3.05 -3.89
N ILE A 37 4.57 -1.85 -3.89
CA ILE A 37 3.85 -0.59 -3.68
C ILE A 37 3.48 0.12 -4.99
N GLU A 38 3.91 -0.40 -6.14
CA GLU A 38 3.49 0.15 -7.42
C GLU A 38 1.96 0.03 -7.57
N GLY A 39 1.32 1.15 -7.90
CA GLY A 39 -0.14 1.26 -7.98
C GLY A 39 -0.85 1.32 -6.62
N ALA A 40 -0.13 1.25 -5.50
CA ALA A 40 -0.71 1.35 -4.16
C ALA A 40 -1.17 2.79 -3.84
N ILE A 41 -2.05 2.90 -2.84
CA ILE A 41 -2.48 4.17 -2.26
C ILE A 41 -2.17 4.14 -0.76
N ASP A 42 -1.41 5.12 -0.28
CA ASP A 42 -1.19 5.33 1.16
C ASP A 42 -2.18 6.36 1.70
N PHE A 43 -3.05 5.94 2.61
CA PHE A 43 -4.14 6.73 3.15
C PHE A 43 -3.79 7.52 4.41
N HIS A 44 -2.57 7.39 4.95
CA HIS A 44 -2.23 7.98 6.24
C HIS A 44 -0.81 8.56 6.24
N ILE A 45 -0.62 9.65 5.50
CA ILE A 45 0.66 10.37 5.49
C ILE A 45 0.62 11.62 6.35
N HIS A 46 1.63 11.76 7.19
CA HIS A 46 1.88 12.95 8.00
C HIS A 46 3.05 13.76 7.45
N SER A 47 2.76 14.83 6.74
CA SER A 47 3.73 15.72 6.09
C SER A 47 3.66 17.16 6.61
N SER A 48 4.77 17.87 6.49
CA SER A 48 4.84 19.31 6.77
C SER A 48 4.03 20.10 5.72
N PRO A 49 3.41 21.23 6.10
CA PRO A 49 3.41 21.86 7.42
C PRO A 49 2.55 21.09 8.45
N ASP A 50 3.06 20.99 9.68
CA ASP A 50 2.37 20.37 10.82
C ASP A 50 2.92 20.97 12.14
N VAL A 51 2.15 20.84 13.22
CA VAL A 51 2.56 21.24 14.58
C VAL A 51 3.72 20.38 15.08
N ILE A 52 3.71 19.09 14.71
CA ILE A 52 4.80 18.16 14.99
C ILE A 52 5.74 18.18 13.77
N PRO A 53 7.04 18.48 13.94
CA PRO A 53 7.98 18.45 12.83
C PRO A 53 7.93 17.12 12.06
N ARG A 54 7.73 17.18 10.74
CA ARG A 54 7.71 16.01 9.86
C ARG A 54 8.98 15.93 9.04
N ARG A 55 9.31 14.70 8.65
CA ARG A 55 10.52 14.40 7.87
C ARG A 55 10.47 14.97 6.45
N LEU A 56 9.27 15.04 5.89
CA LEU A 56 9.02 15.45 4.51
C LEU A 56 7.87 16.46 4.48
N ASP A 57 7.92 17.40 3.53
CA ASP A 57 6.77 18.22 3.15
C ASP A 57 5.86 17.51 2.13
N ASP A 58 4.73 18.14 1.80
CA ASP A 58 3.75 17.59 0.86
C ASP A 58 4.32 17.31 -0.53
N PHE A 59 5.20 18.17 -1.02
CA PHE A 59 5.78 18.05 -2.35
C PHE A 59 6.82 16.94 -2.39
N GLU A 60 7.64 16.81 -1.35
CA GLU A 60 8.60 15.74 -1.21
C GLU A 60 7.91 14.37 -1.13
N VAL A 61 6.82 14.27 -0.34
CA VAL A 61 6.00 13.05 -0.29
C VAL A 61 5.46 12.70 -1.67
N ALA A 62 4.85 13.65 -2.37
CA ALA A 62 4.26 13.39 -3.68
C ALA A 62 5.32 12.95 -4.71
N LYS A 63 6.48 13.64 -4.76
CA LYS A 63 7.57 13.29 -5.67
C LYS A 63 8.12 11.89 -5.39
N LEU A 64 8.30 11.53 -4.12
CA LEU A 64 8.78 10.20 -3.74
C LEU A 64 7.77 9.13 -4.12
N ALA A 65 6.49 9.33 -3.81
CA ALA A 65 5.43 8.38 -4.15
C ALA A 65 5.27 8.23 -5.68
N ALA A 66 5.34 9.32 -6.44
CA ALA A 66 5.33 9.30 -7.89
C ALA A 66 6.52 8.51 -8.47
N SER A 67 7.73 8.72 -7.92
CA SER A 67 8.94 7.99 -8.33
C SER A 67 8.87 6.49 -8.01
N ALA A 68 8.07 6.12 -7.00
CA ALA A 68 7.79 4.74 -6.64
C ALA A 68 6.60 4.14 -7.44
N HIS A 69 6.08 4.89 -8.40
CA HIS A 69 4.92 4.51 -9.22
C HIS A 69 3.67 4.18 -8.38
N MET A 70 3.51 4.82 -7.23
CA MET A 70 2.28 4.72 -6.44
C MET A 70 1.14 5.41 -7.18
N LYS A 71 -0.09 4.93 -6.98
CA LYS A 71 -1.27 5.49 -7.62
C LYS A 71 -1.67 6.82 -6.99
N ALA A 72 -1.64 6.89 -5.65
CA ALA A 72 -2.04 8.08 -4.93
C ALA A 72 -1.50 8.12 -3.49
N VAL A 73 -1.62 9.27 -2.86
CA VAL A 73 -1.39 9.45 -1.42
C VAL A 73 -2.45 10.34 -0.80
N VAL A 74 -2.72 10.16 0.50
CA VAL A 74 -3.64 11.00 1.28
C VAL A 74 -2.88 11.72 2.38
N LEU A 75 -2.91 13.05 2.32
CA LEU A 75 -2.29 13.92 3.30
C LEU A 75 -3.18 14.04 4.54
N LYS A 76 -2.62 13.83 5.72
CA LYS A 76 -3.34 13.91 6.98
C LYS A 76 -2.63 14.85 7.96
N ASN A 77 -3.44 15.64 8.65
CA ASN A 77 -2.99 16.50 9.74
C ASN A 77 -3.87 16.27 10.99
N HIS A 78 -3.34 16.47 12.20
CA HIS A 78 -4.12 16.32 13.45
C HIS A 78 -4.91 17.59 13.83
N PHE A 79 -4.59 18.72 13.23
CA PHE A 79 -4.95 20.06 13.69
C PHE A 79 -5.76 20.86 12.67
N GLY A 80 -5.71 20.52 11.38
CA GLY A 80 -6.43 21.22 10.34
C GLY A 80 -6.71 20.37 9.10
N SER A 81 -7.40 20.97 8.13
CA SER A 81 -7.66 20.34 6.83
C SER A 81 -6.41 20.37 5.94
N THR A 82 -6.27 19.33 5.12
CA THR A 82 -5.22 19.19 4.09
C THR A 82 -5.75 19.28 2.66
N ALA A 83 -7.06 19.51 2.44
CA ALA A 83 -7.65 19.60 1.09
C ALA A 83 -7.00 20.67 0.21
N ALA A 84 -6.88 21.91 0.72
CA ALA A 84 -6.22 22.99 -0.02
C ALA A 84 -4.75 22.66 -0.35
N ARG A 85 -4.05 21.93 0.53
CA ARG A 85 -2.67 21.49 0.30
C ARG A 85 -2.61 20.48 -0.83
N ALA A 86 -3.49 19.47 -0.81
CA ALA A 86 -3.61 18.48 -1.88
C ALA A 86 -3.90 19.13 -3.25
N VAL A 87 -4.80 20.12 -3.32
CA VAL A 87 -5.05 20.87 -4.57
C VAL A 87 -3.78 21.54 -5.11
N LEU A 88 -2.97 22.14 -4.25
CA LEU A 88 -1.73 22.79 -4.67
C LEU A 88 -0.68 21.76 -5.12
N VAL A 89 -0.59 20.63 -4.43
CA VAL A 89 0.37 19.56 -4.77
C VAL A 89 0.03 18.93 -6.11
N ASN A 90 -1.23 18.60 -6.38
CA ASN A 90 -1.65 18.07 -7.69
C ASN A 90 -1.30 19.02 -8.86
N LYS A 91 -1.27 20.34 -8.63
CA LYS A 91 -0.84 21.32 -9.65
C LYS A 91 0.67 21.27 -9.92
N ILE A 92 1.47 20.89 -8.93
CA ILE A 92 2.93 20.97 -8.97
C ILE A 92 3.55 19.60 -9.28
N VAL A 93 2.91 18.51 -8.86
CA VAL A 93 3.36 17.12 -9.06
C VAL A 93 2.22 16.34 -9.74
N PRO A 94 1.95 16.59 -11.03
CA PRO A 94 0.82 15.99 -11.76
C PRO A 94 0.98 14.48 -12.04
N GLU A 95 2.13 13.89 -11.72
CA GLU A 95 2.43 12.47 -11.95
C GLU A 95 1.75 11.52 -10.96
N ILE A 96 1.18 12.05 -9.87
CA ILE A 96 0.48 11.28 -8.85
C ILE A 96 -0.78 12.02 -8.37
N GLU A 97 -1.82 11.27 -8.02
CA GLU A 97 -2.99 11.83 -7.35
C GLU A 97 -2.70 12.06 -5.87
N VAL A 98 -2.95 13.27 -5.38
CA VAL A 98 -2.83 13.61 -3.97
C VAL A 98 -4.18 14.00 -3.42
N PHE A 99 -4.61 13.35 -2.35
CA PHE A 99 -5.88 13.65 -1.69
C PHE A 99 -5.66 14.33 -0.35
N GLY A 100 -6.57 15.21 0.02
CA GLY A 100 -6.63 15.81 1.35
C GLY A 100 -7.68 15.18 2.24
N GLY A 101 -7.76 15.68 3.46
CA GLY A 101 -8.74 15.25 4.44
C GLY A 101 -8.84 16.22 5.61
N ILE A 102 -9.75 15.90 6.52
CA ILE A 102 -9.87 16.56 7.82
C ILE A 102 -10.20 15.50 8.86
N VAL A 103 -9.44 15.49 9.96
CA VAL A 103 -9.78 14.69 11.13
C VAL A 103 -10.53 15.55 12.12
N LEU A 104 -11.58 14.99 12.72
CA LEU A 104 -12.52 15.70 13.59
C LEU A 104 -12.05 15.72 15.05
N ASN A 105 -10.79 16.11 15.25
CA ASN A 105 -10.20 16.28 16.58
C ASN A 105 -10.70 17.58 17.24
N ASN A 106 -10.42 17.74 18.54
CA ASN A 106 -10.82 18.93 19.30
C ASN A 106 -10.29 20.25 18.70
N SER A 107 -9.15 20.20 18.01
CA SER A 107 -8.55 21.33 17.26
C SER A 107 -9.48 21.92 16.19
N VAL A 108 -10.41 21.13 15.66
CA VAL A 108 -11.42 21.56 14.67
C VAL A 108 -12.85 21.55 15.23
N GLY A 109 -12.99 21.44 16.56
CA GLY A 109 -14.28 21.45 17.26
C GLY A 109 -14.92 20.07 17.51
N GLY A 110 -14.21 18.97 17.27
CA GLY A 110 -14.74 17.61 17.44
C GLY A 110 -15.57 17.16 16.24
N ILE A 111 -16.56 16.27 16.46
CA ILE A 111 -17.44 15.76 15.40
C ILE A 111 -18.23 16.92 14.78
N ASN A 112 -17.79 17.36 13.60
CA ASN A 112 -18.25 18.56 12.91
C ASN A 112 -18.50 18.27 11.42
N PRO A 113 -19.75 17.95 11.03
CA PRO A 113 -20.11 17.68 9.64
C PRO A 113 -19.86 18.87 8.69
N GLN A 114 -20.02 20.11 9.18
CA GLN A 114 -19.80 21.32 8.38
C GLN A 114 -18.32 21.45 7.97
N ALA A 115 -17.40 21.04 8.84
CA ALA A 115 -15.98 20.98 8.51
C ALA A 115 -15.67 19.96 7.41
N VAL A 116 -16.36 18.81 7.41
CA VAL A 116 -16.26 17.80 6.34
C VAL A 116 -16.82 18.33 5.02
N GLU A 117 -17.99 18.97 5.05
CA GLU A 117 -18.62 19.56 3.86
C GLU A 117 -17.75 20.66 3.25
N ALA A 118 -17.20 21.56 4.08
CA ALA A 118 -16.31 22.61 3.62
C ALA A 118 -15.02 22.04 3.00
N MET A 119 -14.42 21.04 3.65
CA MET A 119 -13.24 20.32 3.14
C MET A 119 -13.54 19.68 1.77
N HIS A 120 -14.67 18.97 1.64
CA HIS A 120 -15.08 18.34 0.38
C HIS A 120 -15.23 19.36 -0.76
N ARG A 121 -15.82 20.54 -0.49
CA ARG A 121 -16.04 21.59 -1.50
C ARG A 121 -14.77 22.28 -1.99
N ILE A 122 -13.70 22.29 -1.21
CA ILE A 122 -12.40 22.82 -1.68
C ILE A 122 -11.89 21.98 -2.86
N GLY A 123 -12.22 20.68 -2.89
CA GLY A 123 -11.56 19.71 -3.74
C GLY A 123 -10.15 19.41 -3.23
N GLY A 124 -9.56 18.30 -3.67
CA GLY A 124 -8.28 17.82 -3.15
C GLY A 124 -8.46 16.52 -2.41
#